data_AF-A0A176Z434-F1
#
_entry.id   AF-A0A176Z434-F1
#
_cell.length_a   1.000
_cell.length_b   1.000
_cell.length_c   1.000
_cell.angle_alpha   90.00
_cell.angle_beta   90.00
_cell.angle_gamma   90.00
#
_symmetry.space_group_name_H-M   'P 1'
#
loop_
_entity.id
_entity.type
_entity.pdbx_description
1 polymer ?
#
loop_
_entity_poly.entity_id
_entity_poly.type
_entity_poly.pdbx_seq_one_letter_code
_entity_poly.pdbx_strand_id
1 'polypeptide(L)'
;MNASGQAAARLAAAREAETPKGNKGRQALFNAGLDVTVSAPNHVFIHGRGVTAELGGSVHVGGTTNGPVPKGAFSLFQGKMAVLGKTLTFTKGNLSFNGDLAPELDFAAEIQASDITAQVGISGPAGRAGLRLPLAARVAAG
;
A
#
# COMPACT_ATOMS: atom_id res chain seq x y z
N MET A 1 41.68 35.73 -25.26
CA MET A 1 41.06 34.58 -25.95
C MET A 1 40.31 33.76 -24.90
N ASN A 2 38.99 33.67 -25.00
CA ASN A 2 38.09 33.22 -23.93
C ASN A 2 38.09 31.70 -23.74
N ALA A 3 38.64 31.23 -22.61
CA ALA A 3 38.60 29.82 -22.19
C ALA A 3 37.21 29.35 -21.72
N SER A 4 36.29 30.28 -21.45
CA SER A 4 34.95 30.02 -20.91
C SER A 4 33.92 29.54 -21.96
N GLY A 5 34.12 29.85 -23.24
CA GLY A 5 33.20 29.43 -24.31
C GLY A 5 33.29 27.94 -24.67
N GLN A 6 34.50 27.37 -24.64
CA GLN A 6 34.72 25.97 -25.02
C GLN A 6 34.27 24.97 -23.95
N ALA A 7 34.32 25.35 -22.67
CA ALA A 7 33.81 24.53 -21.57
C ALA A 7 32.28 24.43 -21.61
N ALA A 8 31.60 25.56 -21.87
CA ALA A 8 30.14 25.59 -22.04
C ALA A 8 29.70 24.78 -23.27
N ALA A 9 30.43 24.89 -24.39
CA ALA A 9 30.14 24.11 -25.59
C ALA A 9 30.31 22.59 -25.37
N ARG A 10 31.31 22.16 -24.59
CA ARG A 10 31.51 20.74 -24.25
C ARG A 10 30.42 20.20 -23.32
N LEU A 11 29.94 20.99 -22.36
CA LEU A 11 28.81 20.60 -21.52
C LEU A 11 27.48 20.54 -22.30
N ALA A 12 27.27 21.45 -23.25
CA ALA A 12 26.08 21.44 -24.10
C ALA A 12 26.07 20.20 -25.02
N ALA A 13 27.20 19.88 -25.66
CA ALA A 13 27.35 18.69 -26.48
C ALA A 13 27.21 17.38 -25.67
N ALA A 14 27.65 17.38 -24.40
CA ALA A 14 27.44 16.24 -23.51
C ALA A 14 25.97 16.03 -23.12
N ARG A 15 25.18 17.12 -22.95
CA ARG A 15 23.74 17.02 -22.67
C ARG A 15 22.91 16.59 -23.88
N GLU A 16 23.30 16.97 -25.09
CA GLU A 16 22.62 16.50 -26.31
C GLU A 16 22.88 15.01 -26.60
N ALA A 17 23.97 14.43 -26.10
CA ALA A 17 24.23 12.99 -26.18
C ALA A 17 23.41 12.15 -25.17
N GLU A 18 22.80 12.79 -24.17
CA GLU A 18 21.95 12.16 -23.15
C GLU A 18 20.45 12.30 -23.46
N THR A 19 20.06 12.22 -24.74
CA THR A 19 18.67 11.85 -25.05
C THR A 19 18.44 10.45 -24.47
N PRO A 20 17.52 10.25 -23.51
CA PRO A 20 17.22 8.91 -23.01
C PRO A 20 16.60 8.15 -24.17
N LYS A 21 17.43 7.36 -24.86
CA LYS A 21 16.96 6.35 -25.82
C LYS A 21 15.93 5.54 -25.08
N GLY A 22 14.67 5.72 -25.48
CA GLY A 22 13.53 5.16 -24.80
C GLY A 22 13.83 3.73 -24.41
N ASN A 23 13.63 3.43 -23.13
CA ASN A 23 13.60 2.07 -22.65
C ASN A 23 12.47 1.40 -23.43
N LYS A 24 12.79 0.84 -24.60
CA LYS A 24 11.94 -0.08 -25.34
C LYS A 24 11.85 -1.25 -24.40
N GLY A 25 10.90 -1.15 -23.46
CA GLY A 25 10.73 -2.06 -22.35
C GLY A 25 10.86 -3.43 -22.93
N ARG A 26 11.92 -4.13 -22.53
CA ARG A 26 12.20 -5.51 -22.90
C ARG A 26 10.85 -6.21 -22.85
N GLN A 27 10.29 -6.56 -24.01
CA GLN A 27 9.01 -7.25 -24.08
C GLN A 27 9.15 -8.40 -23.09
N ALA A 28 8.27 -8.44 -22.08
CA ALA A 28 8.30 -9.51 -21.11
C ALA A 28 8.20 -10.81 -21.91
N LEU A 29 9.32 -11.54 -22.01
CA LEU A 29 9.46 -12.69 -22.89
C LEU A 29 8.52 -13.84 -22.50
N PHE A 30 7.80 -13.68 -21.38
CA PHE A 30 6.88 -14.63 -20.80
C PHE A 30 5.65 -13.90 -20.27
N ASN A 31 4.48 -14.22 -20.82
CA ASN A 31 3.18 -13.78 -20.32
C ASN A 31 2.27 -14.99 -20.12
N ALA A 32 2.35 -15.62 -18.95
CA ALA A 32 1.54 -16.79 -18.64
C ALA A 32 0.16 -16.40 -18.15
N GLY A 33 -0.84 -17.23 -18.46
CA GLY A 33 -2.13 -17.18 -17.79
C GLY A 33 -1.98 -17.55 -16.32
N LEU A 34 -2.73 -16.88 -15.46
CA LEU A 34 -2.77 -17.15 -14.03
C LEU A 34 -4.14 -17.77 -13.68
N ASP A 35 -4.09 -18.82 -12.88
CA ASP A 35 -5.23 -19.46 -12.22
C ASP A 35 -4.71 -20.04 -10.89
N VAL A 36 -4.48 -19.15 -9.92
CA VAL A 36 -3.82 -19.50 -8.66
C VAL A 36 -4.67 -19.02 -7.50
N THR A 37 -4.96 -19.90 -6.55
CA THR A 37 -5.60 -19.51 -5.30
C THR A 37 -4.57 -19.45 -4.18
N VAL A 38 -4.40 -18.27 -3.59
CA VAL A 38 -3.65 -18.07 -2.36
C VAL A 38 -4.62 -18.26 -1.19
N SER A 39 -4.50 -19.38 -0.48
CA SER A 39 -5.26 -19.66 0.74
C SER A 39 -4.36 -19.46 1.95
N ALA A 40 -4.71 -18.51 2.81
CA ALA A 40 -3.98 -18.21 4.03
C ALA A 40 -4.99 -17.93 5.17
N PRO A 41 -5.64 -18.98 5.72
CA PRO A 41 -6.71 -18.79 6.69
C PRO A 41 -6.30 -17.98 7.92
N ASN A 42 -5.07 -18.12 8.41
CA ASN A 42 -4.51 -17.41 9.57
C ASN A 42 -3.01 -17.05 9.39
N HIS A 43 -2.55 -16.81 8.15
CA HIS A 43 -1.11 -16.77 7.84
C HIS A 43 -0.69 -15.57 6.99
N VAL A 44 -1.37 -14.44 7.11
CA VAL A 44 -0.95 -13.21 6.45
C VAL A 44 -0.45 -12.21 7.49
N PHE A 45 0.86 -11.99 7.51
CA PHE A 45 1.50 -11.05 8.42
C PHE A 45 1.92 -9.79 7.68
N ILE A 46 1.38 -8.64 8.09
CA ILE A 46 1.73 -7.32 7.54
C ILE A 46 2.70 -6.63 8.49
N HIS A 47 3.82 -6.16 7.93
CA HIS A 47 4.80 -5.35 8.61
C HIS A 47 5.23 -4.17 7.73
N GLY A 48 5.19 -2.96 8.27
CA GLY A 48 5.71 -1.76 7.60
C GLY A 48 4.85 -0.51 7.84
N ARG A 49 5.43 0.67 7.63
CA ARG A 49 4.74 1.98 7.80
C ARG A 49 4.07 2.14 9.17
N GLY A 50 4.66 1.54 10.21
CA GLY A 50 4.12 1.51 11.56
C GLY A 50 3.06 0.44 11.82
N VAL A 51 2.60 -0.30 10.81
CA VAL A 51 1.62 -1.39 10.95
C VAL A 51 2.32 -2.71 11.28
N THR A 52 1.74 -3.43 12.24
CA THR A 52 1.97 -4.85 12.50
C THR A 52 0.61 -5.51 12.65
N ALA A 53 0.24 -6.40 11.74
CA ALA A 53 -1.07 -7.05 11.75
C ALA A 53 -1.01 -8.49 11.25
N GLU A 54 -1.97 -9.28 11.71
CA GLU A 54 -2.23 -10.64 11.29
C GLU A 54 -3.64 -10.71 10.69
N LEU A 55 -3.71 -11.27 9.49
CA LEU A 55 -4.91 -11.38 8.69
C LEU A 55 -5.09 -12.83 8.21
N GLY A 56 -6.32 -13.13 7.84
CA GLY A 56 -6.75 -14.44 7.38
C GLY A 56 -7.72 -14.36 6.20
N GLY A 57 -7.64 -15.29 5.26
CA GLY A 57 -8.57 -15.35 4.13
C GLY A 57 -8.00 -16.02 2.88
N SER A 58 -8.55 -15.65 1.73
CA SER A 58 -8.14 -16.21 0.45
C SER A 58 -8.31 -15.21 -0.69
N VAL A 59 -7.40 -15.31 -1.66
CA VAL A 59 -7.42 -14.50 -2.89
C VAL A 59 -7.15 -15.42 -4.07
N HIS A 60 -8.03 -15.38 -5.05
CA HIS A 60 -7.82 -16.00 -6.35
C HIS A 60 -7.18 -14.99 -7.29
N VAL A 61 -6.08 -15.37 -7.94
CA VAL A 61 -5.35 -14.53 -8.89
C VAL A 61 -5.50 -15.13 -10.28
N GLY A 62 -6.33 -14.47 -11.08
CA GLY A 62 -6.53 -14.77 -12.49
C GLY A 62 -5.73 -13.84 -13.41
N GLY A 63 -6.06 -13.85 -14.70
CA GLY A 63 -5.49 -12.93 -15.70
C GLY A 63 -4.15 -13.44 -16.23
N THR A 64 -3.14 -12.58 -16.29
CA THR A 64 -1.82 -12.94 -16.78
C THR A 64 -0.70 -12.41 -15.90
N THR A 65 0.53 -12.90 -16.03
CA THR A 65 1.68 -12.40 -15.27
C THR A 65 1.96 -10.91 -15.48
N ASN A 66 1.58 -10.33 -16.63
CA ASN A 66 1.72 -8.88 -16.89
C ASN A 66 0.50 -8.07 -16.48
N GLY A 67 -0.64 -8.74 -16.25
CA GLY A 67 -1.92 -8.13 -15.87
C GLY A 67 -2.68 -9.07 -14.95
N PRO A 68 -2.22 -9.25 -13.70
CA PRO A 68 -2.87 -10.12 -12.74
C PRO A 68 -4.20 -9.49 -12.30
N VAL A 69 -5.21 -10.33 -12.10
CA VAL A 69 -6.56 -9.92 -11.71
C VAL A 69 -6.95 -10.64 -10.42
N PRO A 70 -6.53 -10.11 -9.25
CA PRO A 70 -6.86 -10.72 -7.96
C PRO A 70 -8.31 -10.47 -7.57
N LYS A 71 -8.95 -11.47 -6.97
CA LYS A 71 -10.30 -11.41 -6.40
C LYS A 71 -10.35 -12.15 -5.08
N GLY A 72 -10.87 -11.51 -4.05
CA GLY A 72 -10.98 -12.11 -2.71
C GLY A 72 -10.61 -11.11 -1.63
N ALA A 73 -10.38 -11.60 -0.42
CA ALA A 73 -10.15 -10.73 0.73
C ALA A 73 -9.37 -11.41 1.85
N PHE A 74 -8.79 -10.56 2.70
CA PHE A 74 -8.21 -10.93 3.98
C PHE A 74 -8.86 -10.11 5.10
N SER A 75 -9.34 -10.79 6.13
CA SER A 75 -9.96 -10.21 7.31
C SER A 75 -8.97 -10.16 8.46
N LEU A 76 -9.06 -9.11 9.27
CA LEU A 76 -8.17 -8.89 10.41
C LEU A 76 -8.45 -9.88 11.53
N PHE A 77 -7.39 -10.53 12.01
CA PHE A 77 -7.41 -11.24 13.28
C PHE A 77 -7.00 -10.31 14.43
N GLN A 78 -5.83 -9.69 14.30
CA GLN A 78 -5.30 -8.76 15.29
C GLN A 78 -4.30 -7.80 14.65
N GLY A 79 -4.13 -6.60 15.20
CA GLY A 79 -3.11 -5.69 14.69
C GLY A 79 -3.03 -4.38 15.43
N LYS A 80 -1.94 -3.66 15.15
CA LYS A 80 -1.62 -2.35 15.71
C LYS A 80 -0.90 -1.49 14.69
N MET A 81 -1.04 -0.17 14.81
CA MET A 81 -0.35 0.81 13.99
C MET A 81 0.25 1.92 14.86
N ALA A 82 1.56 2.13 14.74
CA ALA A 82 2.26 3.26 15.32
C ALA A 82 2.22 4.47 14.37
N VAL A 83 1.68 5.59 14.83
CA VAL A 83 1.57 6.83 14.05
C VAL A 83 1.65 8.04 14.97
N LEU A 84 2.46 9.05 14.60
CA LEU A 84 2.61 10.30 15.36
C LEU A 84 2.89 10.08 16.86
N GLY A 85 3.70 9.07 17.20
CA GLY A 85 4.05 8.72 18.58
C GLY A 85 2.92 8.07 19.39
N LYS A 86 1.82 7.68 18.75
CA LYS A 86 0.69 6.98 19.36
C LYS A 86 0.47 5.61 18.72
N THR A 87 -0.16 4.71 19.46
CA THR A 87 -0.52 3.38 18.98
C THR A 87 -2.04 3.30 18.78
N LEU A 88 -2.43 2.96 17.56
CA LEU A 88 -3.79 2.56 17.20
C LEU A 88 -3.89 1.04 17.29
N THR A 89 -4.90 0.53 17.98
CA THR A 89 -5.22 -0.91 18.03
C THR A 89 -6.36 -1.18 17.06
N PHE A 90 -6.13 -2.02 16.05
CA PHE A 90 -7.21 -2.36 15.12
C PHE A 90 -8.24 -3.25 15.80
N THR A 91 -9.52 -2.91 15.64
CA THR A 91 -10.65 -3.65 16.24
C THR A 91 -11.41 -4.47 15.21
N LYS A 92 -11.37 -4.06 13.94
CA LYS A 92 -11.88 -4.79 12.78
C LYS A 92 -11.15 -4.34 11.52
N GLY A 93 -11.13 -5.20 10.51
CA GLY A 93 -10.47 -4.87 9.25
C GLY A 93 -10.78 -5.84 8.14
N ASN A 94 -10.90 -5.30 6.93
CA ASN A 94 -10.99 -6.04 5.69
C ASN A 94 -10.06 -5.40 4.65
N LEU A 95 -9.33 -6.24 3.95
CA LEU A 95 -8.49 -5.90 2.80
C LEU A 95 -9.00 -6.72 1.62
N SER A 96 -9.53 -6.05 0.60
CA SER A 96 -10.20 -6.73 -0.52
C SER A 96 -9.60 -6.39 -1.88
N PHE A 97 -9.56 -7.39 -2.75
CA PHE A 97 -9.11 -7.28 -4.13
C PHE A 97 -10.30 -7.44 -5.07
N ASN A 98 -10.48 -6.48 -5.98
CA ASN A 98 -11.61 -6.43 -6.92
C ASN A 98 -11.14 -6.37 -8.38
N GLY A 99 -9.95 -6.92 -8.65
CA GLY A 99 -9.33 -6.98 -9.98
C GLY A 99 -8.07 -6.12 -10.15
N ASP A 100 -7.80 -5.20 -9.23
CA ASP A 100 -6.55 -4.41 -9.15
C ASP A 100 -5.63 -4.97 -8.05
N LEU A 101 -4.31 -4.84 -8.23
CA LEU A 101 -3.30 -5.22 -7.24
C LEU A 101 -3.24 -4.27 -6.04
N ALA A 102 -3.77 -3.05 -6.17
CA ALA A 102 -3.98 -2.15 -5.04
C ALA A 102 -5.30 -2.52 -4.35
N PRO A 103 -5.27 -3.18 -3.17
CA PRO A 103 -6.49 -3.58 -2.50
C PRO A 103 -7.20 -2.37 -1.90
N GLU A 104 -8.51 -2.52 -1.73
CA GLU A 104 -9.33 -1.60 -0.95
C GLU A 104 -9.23 -1.97 0.53
N LEU A 105 -8.98 -0.97 1.37
CA LEU A 105 -8.91 -1.11 2.82
C LEU A 105 -10.23 -0.62 3.45
N ASP A 106 -10.72 -1.34 4.45
CA ASP A 106 -11.76 -0.88 5.38
C ASP A 106 -11.44 -1.41 6.77
N PHE A 107 -10.86 -0.55 7.60
CA PHE A 107 -10.41 -0.88 8.95
C PHE A 107 -11.01 0.10 9.95
N ALA A 108 -11.25 -0.39 11.16
CA ALA A 108 -11.44 0.46 12.33
C ALA A 108 -10.40 0.14 13.38
N ALA A 109 -9.94 1.19 14.04
CA ALA A 109 -9.00 1.13 15.12
C ALA A 109 -9.44 2.03 16.27
N GLU A 110 -8.86 1.80 17.44
CA GLU A 110 -9.04 2.60 18.63
C GLU A 110 -7.71 3.18 19.10
N ILE A 111 -7.77 4.36 19.68
CA ILE A 111 -6.65 5.04 20.31
C ILE A 111 -7.07 5.54 21.68
N GLN A 112 -6.30 5.18 22.70
CA GLN A 112 -6.48 5.72 24.05
C GLN A 112 -5.63 6.96 24.26
N ALA A 113 -6.25 8.00 24.82
CA ALA A 113 -5.57 9.18 25.33
C ALA A 113 -6.18 9.54 26.69
N SER A 114 -5.40 9.36 27.76
CA SER A 114 -5.86 9.55 29.14
C SER A 114 -7.10 8.72 29.46
N ASP A 115 -8.27 9.36 29.51
CA ASP A 115 -9.61 8.84 29.83
C ASP A 115 -10.55 8.77 28.60
N ILE A 116 -10.02 9.05 27.40
CA ILE A 116 -10.80 9.10 26.15
C ILE A 116 -10.35 7.96 25.22
N THR A 117 -11.34 7.22 24.70
CA THR A 117 -11.15 6.26 23.61
C THR A 117 -11.75 6.85 22.33
N ALA A 118 -10.89 7.17 21.37
CA ALA A 118 -11.34 7.59 20.05
C ALA A 118 -11.29 6.41 19.07
N GLN A 119 -12.36 6.25 18.29
CA GLN A 119 -12.34 5.34 17.15
C GLN A 119 -11.78 6.05 15.92
N VAL A 120 -11.13 5.31 15.03
CA VAL A 120 -10.52 5.81 13.81
C VAL A 120 -10.82 4.83 12.69
N GLY A 121 -11.47 5.30 11.63
CA GLY A 121 -11.64 4.55 10.39
C GLY A 121 -10.46 4.76 9.45
N ILE A 122 -10.05 3.71 8.76
CA ILE A 122 -9.03 3.76 7.71
C ILE A 122 -9.64 3.11 6.47
N SER A 123 -9.80 3.87 5.39
CA SER A 123 -10.46 3.38 4.19
C SER A 123 -9.83 3.94 2.91
N GLY A 124 -10.03 3.24 1.79
CA GLY A 124 -9.50 3.62 0.49
C GLY A 124 -8.48 2.61 -0.05
N PRO A 125 -7.98 2.84 -1.28
CA PRO A 125 -6.94 2.00 -1.86
C PRO A 125 -5.67 2.06 -1.01
N ALA A 126 -4.99 0.93 -0.78
CA ALA A 126 -3.87 0.85 0.15
C ALA A 126 -2.74 1.89 -0.07
N GLY A 127 -2.50 2.29 -1.32
CA GLY A 127 -1.50 3.33 -1.65
C GLY A 127 -1.93 4.77 -1.33
N ARG A 128 -3.23 5.01 -1.11
CA ARG A 128 -3.86 6.33 -0.95
C ARG A 128 -4.90 6.37 0.16
N ALA A 129 -4.86 5.41 1.09
CA ALA A 129 -5.86 5.29 2.14
C ALA A 129 -5.89 6.54 3.03
N GLY A 130 -7.10 6.94 3.41
CA GLY A 130 -7.36 8.09 4.26
C GLY A 130 -7.77 7.67 5.67
N LEU A 131 -7.57 8.59 6.62
CA LEU A 131 -8.07 8.48 7.99
C LEU A 131 -9.43 9.19 8.09
N ARG A 132 -10.40 8.56 8.75
CA ARG A 132 -11.71 9.13 9.05
C ARG A 132 -11.94 9.09 10.55
N LEU A 133 -12.18 10.25 11.15
CA LEU A 133 -12.55 10.36 12.56
C LEU A 133 -14.08 10.33 12.67
N PRO A 134 -14.66 9.60 13.64
CA PRO A 134 -16.08 9.68 13.94
C PRO A 134 -16.40 11.04 14.55
N LEU A 135 -17.63 11.50 14.33
CA LEU A 135 -18.13 12.78 14.84
C LEU A 135 -18.24 12.83 16.38
N ALA A 136 -18.13 11.69 17.07
CA ALA A 136 -18.22 11.59 18.52
C ALA A 136 -17.10 10.71 19.08
N ALA A 137 -16.19 11.29 19.86
CA ALA A 137 -15.32 10.54 20.76
C ALA A 137 -16.14 10.09 21.98
N ARG A 138 -16.02 8.82 22.38
CA ARG A 138 -16.66 8.34 23.61
C ARG A 138 -15.64 8.43 24.75
N VAL A 139 -16.03 9.12 25.82
CA VAL A 139 -15.29 9.08 27.09
C VAL A 139 -15.42 7.65 27.62
N ALA A 140 -14.30 7.02 27.95
CA ALA A 140 -14.34 5.72 28.61
C ALA A 140 -14.85 5.96 30.03
N ALA A 141 -16.01 5.38 30.37
CA ALA A 141 -16.47 5.39 31.75
C ALA A 141 -15.46 4.58 32.59
N GLY A 142 -14.85 5.25 33.57
CA GLY A 142 -13.98 4.63 34.57
C GLY A 142 -14.76 3.78 35.56
#